data_AF-W9V335-F1
#
_entry.id   AF-W9V335-F1
#
_cell.length_a   1.000
_cell.length_b   1.000
_cell.length_c   1.000
_cell.angle_alpha   90.00
_cell.angle_beta   90.00
_cell.angle_gamma   90.00
#
_symmetry.space_group_name_H-M   'P 1'
#
loop_
_entity.id
_entity.type
_entity.pdbx_description
1 polymer ?
#
loop_
_entity_poly.entity_id
_entity_poly.type
_entity_poly.pdbx_seq_one_letter_code
_entity_poly.pdbx_strand_id
1 'polypeptide(L)'
;MATTLPRITARVDVDTQNLLTKAAALTGMSSINSFVLNAAIEKAKQVIEHEQTLKLSQADAILLMEALDKPTTLNEKLKTAAKRYETKTQ
;
A
#
# COMPACT_ATOMS: atom_id res chain seq x y z
N MET A 1 9.90 -31.86 8.34
CA MET A 1 10.67 -30.61 8.50
C MET A 1 9.75 -29.58 9.15
N ALA A 2 10.04 -29.15 10.38
CA ALA A 2 9.18 -28.21 11.08
C ALA A 2 9.32 -26.82 10.45
N THR A 3 8.28 -26.36 9.76
CA THR A 3 8.18 -24.99 9.25
C THR A 3 7.88 -24.05 10.42
N THR A 4 8.91 -23.57 11.11
CA THR A 4 8.74 -22.52 12.12
C THR A 4 8.41 -21.20 11.43
N LEU A 5 7.14 -20.84 11.44
CA LEU A 5 6.69 -19.54 10.94
C LEU A 5 7.33 -18.40 11.76
N PRO A 6 7.67 -17.27 11.11
CA PRO A 6 8.20 -16.10 11.80
C PRO A 6 7.18 -15.55 12.80
N ARG A 7 7.67 -15.07 13.95
CA ARG A 7 6.84 -14.51 15.03
C ARG A 7 6.92 -12.99 15.06
N ILE A 8 5.80 -12.35 15.36
CA ILE A 8 5.71 -10.91 15.62
C ILE A 8 5.71 -10.72 17.14
N THR A 9 6.67 -9.96 17.67
CA THR A 9 6.76 -9.63 19.10
C THR A 9 6.97 -8.13 19.26
N ALA A 10 6.23 -7.51 20.18
CA ALA A 10 6.36 -6.10 20.51
C ALA A 10 6.19 -5.92 22.01
N ARG A 11 6.96 -5.00 22.60
CA ARG A 11 6.74 -4.56 23.97
C ARG A 11 5.74 -3.41 23.94
N VAL A 12 4.77 -3.46 24.84
CA VAL A 12 3.75 -2.43 25.02
C VAL A 12 3.76 -1.98 26.47
N ASP A 13 3.47 -0.71 26.70
CA ASP A 13 3.20 -0.20 28.04
C ASP A 13 1.81 -0.62 28.54
N VAL A 14 1.51 -0.30 29.80
CA VAL A 14 0.25 -0.68 30.44
C VAL A 14 -0.96 -0.02 29.78
N ASP A 15 -0.82 1.23 29.33
CA ASP A 15 -1.91 1.99 28.71
C ASP A 15 -2.26 1.42 27.35
N THR A 16 -1.26 1.10 26.54
CA THR A 16 -1.42 0.42 25.25
C THR A 16 -2.02 -0.97 25.45
N GLN A 17 -1.56 -1.74 26.45
CA GLN A 17 -2.13 -3.04 26.76
C GLN A 17 -3.62 -2.94 27.11
N ASN A 18 -4.01 -1.96 27.94
CA ASN A 18 -5.39 -1.72 28.33
C ASN A 18 -6.25 -1.32 27.12
N LEU A 19 -5.75 -0.42 26.27
CA LEU A 19 -6.41 0.00 25.04
C LEU A 19 -6.68 -1.19 24.11
N LEU A 20 -5.67 -2.00 23.84
CA LEU A 20 -5.79 -3.17 22.97
C LEU A 20 -6.71 -4.23 23.56
N THR A 21 -6.69 -4.42 24.88
CA THR A 21 -7.61 -5.35 25.57
C THR A 21 -9.06 -4.91 25.42
N LYS A 22 -9.33 -3.61 25.63
CA LYS A 22 -10.67 -3.04 25.47
C LYS A 22 -11.15 -3.15 24.02
N ALA A 23 -10.29 -2.83 23.06
CA ALA A 23 -10.62 -2.94 21.64
C ALA A 23 -10.90 -4.40 21.23
N ALA A 24 -10.08 -5.35 21.67
CA ALA A 24 -10.29 -6.78 21.43
C ALA A 24 -11.64 -7.27 21.99
N ALA A 25 -12.00 -6.85 23.21
CA ALA A 25 -13.29 -7.20 23.80
C ALA A 25 -14.47 -6.62 23.00
N LEU A 26 -14.36 -5.38 22.52
CA LEU A 26 -15.39 -4.73 21.71
C LEU A 26 -15.59 -5.37 20.34
N THR A 27 -14.52 -5.90 19.73
CA THR A 27 -14.59 -6.60 18.44
C THR A 27 -14.92 -8.09 18.57
N GLY A 28 -15.18 -8.58 19.80
CA GLY A 28 -15.50 -9.99 20.07
C GLY A 28 -14.30 -10.93 19.94
N MET A 29 -13.08 -10.42 20.01
CA MET A 29 -11.86 -11.22 19.92
C MET A 29 -11.42 -11.70 21.29
N SER A 30 -11.06 -12.99 21.38
CA SER A 30 -10.70 -13.65 22.63
C SER A 30 -9.30 -13.30 23.16
N SER A 31 -8.44 -12.66 22.36
CA SER A 31 -7.08 -12.29 22.78
C SER A 31 -6.58 -11.01 22.12
N ILE A 32 -5.69 -10.30 22.83
CA ILE A 32 -4.95 -9.14 22.30
C ILE A 32 -4.16 -9.53 21.05
N ASN A 33 -3.54 -10.72 21.04
CA ASN A 33 -2.72 -11.18 19.93
C ASN A 33 -3.56 -11.36 18.65
N SER A 34 -4.76 -11.92 18.78
CA SER A 34 -5.71 -12.05 17.66
C SER A 34 -6.12 -10.69 17.11
N PHE A 35 -6.37 -9.73 18.00
CA PHE A 35 -6.71 -8.35 17.63
C PHE A 35 -5.56 -7.65 16.90
N VAL A 36 -4.35 -7.69 17.46
CA VAL A 36 -3.18 -7.05 16.85
C VAL A 36 -2.88 -7.64 15.47
N LEU A 37 -2.94 -8.97 15.32
CA LEU A 37 -2.71 -9.61 14.04
C LEU A 37 -3.77 -9.20 13.01
N ASN A 38 -5.05 -9.21 13.39
CA ASN A 38 -6.13 -8.84 12.49
C ASN A 38 -6.03 -7.37 12.05
N ALA A 39 -5.81 -6.46 12.99
CA ALA A 39 -5.62 -5.03 12.73
C ALA A 39 -4.39 -4.78 11.84
N ALA A 40 -3.28 -5.49 12.07
CA ALA A 40 -2.07 -5.37 11.25
C ALA A 40 -2.33 -5.83 9.80
N ILE A 41 -3.05 -6.94 9.60
CA ILE A 41 -3.41 -7.43 8.27
C ILE A 41 -4.34 -6.44 7.56
N GLU A 42 -5.35 -5.93 8.24
CA GLU A 42 -6.27 -4.95 7.69
C GLU A 42 -5.52 -3.70 7.25
N LYS A 43 -4.66 -3.16 8.12
CA LYS A 43 -3.88 -1.96 7.81
C LYS A 43 -2.90 -2.21 6.66
N ALA A 44 -2.26 -3.37 6.62
CA ALA A 44 -1.36 -3.73 5.52
C ALA A 44 -2.08 -3.74 4.17
N LYS A 45 -3.29 -4.32 4.11
CA LYS A 45 -4.11 -4.31 2.89
C LYS A 45 -4.46 -2.88 2.45
N GLN A 46 -4.90 -2.04 3.40
CA GLN A 46 -5.23 -0.64 3.10
C GLN A 46 -4.03 0.16 2.59
N VAL A 47 -2.84 -0.05 3.16
CA VAL A 47 -1.61 0.64 2.72
C VAL A 47 -1.22 0.20 1.31
N ILE A 48 -1.25 -1.11 1.03
CA ILE A 48 -0.95 -1.65 -0.30
C ILE A 48 -1.94 -1.11 -1.34
N GLU A 49 -3.23 -1.14 -1.03
CA GLU A 49 -4.27 -0.62 -1.91
C GLU A 49 -4.09 0.88 -2.16
N HIS A 50 -3.73 1.66 -1.12
CA HIS A 50 -3.52 3.09 -1.24
C HIS A 50 -2.35 3.44 -2.16
N GLU A 51 -1.21 2.73 -2.05
CA GLU A 51 -0.03 2.93 -2.89
C GLU A 51 -0.26 2.48 -4.34
N GLN A 52 -1.03 1.41 -4.55
CA GLN A 52 -1.32 0.88 -5.88
C GLN A 52 -2.42 1.63 -6.62
N THR A 53 -3.24 2.40 -5.91
CA THR A 53 -4.39 3.10 -6.49
C THR A 53 -4.06 4.56 -6.70
N LEU A 54 -4.00 4.98 -7.96
CA LEU A 54 -3.97 6.39 -8.32
C LEU A 54 -5.37 6.99 -8.14
N LYS A 55 -5.62 7.64 -6.99
CA LYS A 55 -6.86 8.40 -6.78
C LYS A 55 -6.77 9.73 -7.51
N LEU A 56 -7.43 9.82 -8.66
CA LEU A 56 -7.51 11.03 -9.45
C LEU A 56 -8.65 11.92 -8.93
N SER A 57 -8.42 13.24 -8.90
CA SER A 57 -9.53 14.18 -8.78
C SER A 57 -10.39 14.12 -10.05
N GLN A 58 -11.61 14.65 -10.02
CA GLN A 58 -12.46 14.66 -11.22
C GLN A 58 -11.79 15.40 -12.40
N ALA A 59 -11.07 16.49 -12.12
CA ALA A 59 -10.32 17.21 -13.14
C ALA A 59 -9.18 16.36 -13.73
N ASP A 60 -8.43 15.66 -12.89
CA ASP A 60 -7.33 14.80 -13.34
C ASP A 60 -7.83 13.57 -14.11
N ALA A 61 -9.00 13.04 -13.73
CA ALA A 61 -9.64 11.92 -14.43
C ALA A 61 -10.09 12.31 -15.85
N ILE A 62 -10.66 13.52 -16.03
CA ILE A 62 -11.01 14.06 -17.34
C ILE A 62 -9.73 14.26 -18.19
N LEU A 63 -8.68 14.85 -17.60
CA LEU A 63 -7.41 15.04 -18.27
C LEU A 63 -6.79 13.71 -18.72
N LEU A 64 -6.85 12.68 -17.88
CA LEU A 64 -6.37 11.35 -18.22
C LEU A 64 -7.21 10.74 -19.36
N MET A 65 -8.54 10.82 -19.31
CA MET A 65 -9.40 10.33 -20.40
C MET A 65 -9.08 11.01 -21.73
N GLU A 66 -8.96 12.35 -21.73
CA GLU A 66 -8.60 13.10 -22.93
C GLU A 66 -7.24 12.67 -23.50
N ALA A 67 -6.26 12.40 -22.63
CA ALA A 67 -4.94 11.92 -23.02
C ALA A 67 -4.95 10.47 -23.54
N LEU A 68 -5.86 9.61 -23.05
CA LEU A 68 -6.04 8.24 -23.53
C LEU A 68 -6.76 8.19 -24.89
N ASP A 69 -7.79 9.02 -25.09
CA ASP A 69 -8.58 9.08 -26.32
C ASP A 69 -7.82 9.74 -27.48
N LYS A 70 -6.93 10.70 -27.16
CA LYS A 70 -6.10 11.42 -28.13
C LYS A 70 -4.63 11.24 -27.75
N PRO A 71 -3.99 10.12 -28.13
CA PRO A 71 -2.58 9.92 -27.87
C PRO A 71 -1.78 11.06 -28.48
N THR A 72 -1.07 11.80 -27.62
CA THR A 72 -0.30 12.98 -28.03
C THR A 72 0.91 12.56 -28.86
N THR A 73 1.30 13.44 -29.80
CA THR A 73 2.52 13.24 -30.58
C THR A 73 3.75 13.29 -29.67
N LEU A 74 4.54 12.21 -29.68
CA LEU A 74 5.76 12.06 -28.89
C LEU A 74 6.69 13.29 -29.02
N ASN A 75 6.99 13.92 -27.88
CA ASN A 75 7.92 15.05 -27.80
C ASN A 75 9.35 14.63 -28.21
N GLU A 76 10.02 15.44 -29.02
CA GLU A 76 11.40 15.18 -29.50
C GLU A 76 12.41 14.95 -28.35
N LYS A 77 12.20 15.60 -27.19
CA LYS A 77 13.01 15.36 -25.98
C LYS A 77 12.84 13.94 -25.43
N LEU A 78 11.61 13.40 -25.44
CA LEU A 78 11.32 12.03 -25.00
C LEU A 78 11.90 11.01 -25.97
N LYS A 79 11.80 11.25 -27.29
CA LYS A 79 12.44 10.39 -28.31
C LYS A 79 13.96 10.32 -28.12
N THR A 80 14.60 11.46 -27.88
CA THR A 80 16.05 11.52 -27.65
C THR A 80 16.45 10.81 -26.36
N ALA A 81 15.67 10.95 -25.29
CA ALA A 81 15.91 10.25 -24.02
C ALA A 81 15.75 8.73 -24.14
N ALA A 82 14.71 8.25 -24.85
CA ALA A 82 14.50 6.83 -25.11
C ALA A 82 15.67 6.23 -25.91
N LYS A 83 16.11 6.88 -26.99
CA LYS A 83 17.30 6.47 -27.76
C LYS A 83 18.55 6.39 -26.88
N ARG A 84 18.77 7.37 -26.00
CA ARG A 84 19.91 7.35 -25.05
C ARG A 84 19.83 6.16 -24.11
N TYR A 85 18.66 5.83 -23.58
CA TYR A 85 18.46 4.68 -22.70
C TYR A 85 18.75 3.35 -23.42
N GLU A 86 18.23 3.17 -24.64
CA GLU A 86 18.53 1.99 -25.47
C GLU A 86 20.03 1.84 -25.72
N THR A 87 20.72 2.93 -26.07
CA THR A 87 22.18 2.92 -26.29
C THR A 87 23.01 2.78 -25.01
N LYS A 88 22.41 2.99 -23.82
CA LYS A 88 23.08 2.90 -22.51
C LYS A 88 22.92 1.50 -21.89
N THR A 89 22.23 0.58 -22.55
CA THR A 89 22.24 -0.84 -22.17
C THR A 89 23.58 -1.43 -22.61
N GLN A 90 24.62 -1.20 -21.78
CA GLN A 90 25.93 -1.85 -21.78
C GLN A 90 26.23 -2.32 -20.36
#